data_AF-A0A924RJQ1-F1
#
_entry.id   AF-A0A924RJQ1-F1
#
_cell.length_a   1.000
_cell.length_b   1.000
_cell.length_c   1.000
_cell.angle_alpha   90.00
_cell.angle_beta   90.00
_cell.angle_gamma   90.00
#
_symmetry.space_group_name_H-M   'P 1'
#
loop_
_entity.id
_entity.type
_entity.pdbx_description
1 polymer ?
#
loop_
_entity_poly.entity_id
_entity_poly.type
_entity_poly.pdbx_seq_one_letter_code
_entity_poly.pdbx_strand_id
1 'polypeptide(L)'
;MRPFALRPLAVRSLAAAVTAASLALAAAPAADAATPRSAAPTVLAATSTAQFPVLRRAAHSNDVAAVQLLLAARGSRAVVDGRYSASTVAAVRGFQAGHRLSADGVVGPSTWSALVTTIGAGHRVRGPAVLAVRLLLAQRTPDSPAQLATLVRTGSRSVDAGLIVAVRRFQGRYGLAPDGVVGTATWRALAAVPANRGIVRPVLVLEPDGLGFVVGSASVRHVTFGSSSTTLRTALTAALGPLQTDVQSECGQGPRTSFSRAGFSALIAGSRFVGWTEQGGAPRRSTGDGIGVGSTLSALRASFGTLTLSRTSLGDEWASTGPIAGLVSGRQPTSRVTTIYSGETCFFR
;
A
#
# COMPACT_ATOMS: atom_id res chain seq x y z
N MET A 1 23.86 26.31 -67.15
CA MET A 1 25.25 26.75 -67.38
C MET A 1 25.54 27.92 -66.44
N ARG A 2 26.40 27.74 -65.44
CA ARG A 2 27.17 28.87 -64.85
C ARG A 2 28.33 29.18 -65.83
N PRO A 3 29.22 30.20 -65.68
CA PRO A 3 29.45 31.11 -64.53
C PRO A 3 30.00 32.54 -64.93
N PHE A 4 30.54 33.25 -63.91
CA PHE A 4 31.55 34.34 -63.90
C PHE A 4 31.15 35.74 -64.45
N ALA A 5 30.93 36.75 -63.59
CA ALA A 5 31.87 37.52 -62.73
C ALA A 5 32.59 38.64 -63.48
N LEU A 6 32.66 39.83 -62.87
CA LEU A 6 33.86 40.67 -62.74
C LEU A 6 33.57 41.91 -61.85
N ARG A 7 34.46 42.13 -60.88
CA ARG A 7 34.69 43.35 -60.07
C ARG A 7 35.48 44.39 -60.92
N PRO A 8 36.16 45.44 -60.39
CA PRO A 8 36.05 46.33 -59.20
C PRO A 8 36.07 47.83 -59.63
N LEU A 9 36.02 48.87 -58.76
CA LEU A 9 37.16 49.66 -58.20
C LEU A 9 36.52 50.95 -57.60
N ALA A 10 36.60 51.25 -56.30
CA ALA A 10 37.65 51.97 -55.57
C ALA A 10 37.77 53.49 -55.89
N VAL A 11 37.28 54.37 -54.99
CA VAL A 11 37.85 55.71 -54.68
C VAL A 11 37.42 56.06 -53.23
N ARG A 12 38.27 56.08 -52.20
CA ARG A 12 39.35 57.00 -51.76
C ARG A 12 38.87 58.26 -50.98
N SER A 13 39.37 58.36 -49.74
CA SER A 13 39.67 59.59 -48.95
C SER A 13 38.46 60.29 -48.28
N LEU A 14 38.49 60.92 -47.10
CA LEU A 14 39.56 61.53 -46.29
C LEU A 14 39.13 61.62 -44.80
N ALA A 15 40.13 61.80 -43.95
CA ALA A 15 40.12 61.75 -42.49
C ALA A 15 39.42 62.92 -41.77
N ALA A 16 39.01 62.68 -40.51
CA ALA A 16 39.31 63.58 -39.38
C ALA A 16 39.14 62.81 -38.05
N ALA A 17 40.21 62.81 -37.26
CA ALA A 17 40.30 62.19 -35.95
C ALA A 17 39.78 63.15 -34.86
N VAL A 18 39.00 62.64 -33.90
CA VAL A 18 38.99 63.14 -32.52
C VAL A 18 39.01 61.95 -31.57
N THR A 19 39.86 62.09 -30.57
CA THR A 19 40.38 61.12 -29.61
C THR A 19 39.42 60.78 -28.47
N ALA A 20 39.53 59.52 -28.05
CA ALA A 20 39.49 59.00 -26.68
C ALA A 20 38.20 59.15 -25.85
N ALA A 21 37.54 58.03 -25.59
CA ALA A 21 37.51 57.44 -24.25
C ALA A 21 37.02 55.99 -24.32
N SER A 22 37.81 55.13 -23.72
CA SER A 22 37.68 53.68 -23.64
C SER A 22 36.44 53.23 -22.86
N LEU A 23 35.72 52.25 -23.39
CA LEU A 23 35.52 50.94 -22.73
C LEU A 23 34.82 50.01 -23.73
N ALA A 24 35.54 48.95 -24.08
CA ALA A 24 35.16 47.96 -25.05
C ALA A 24 34.04 47.06 -24.51
N LEU A 25 33.17 46.66 -25.45
CA LEU A 25 32.61 45.31 -25.70
C LEU A 25 32.08 44.53 -24.47
N ALA A 26 30.91 43.89 -24.51
CA ALA A 26 30.05 43.56 -25.64
C ALA A 26 28.75 42.95 -25.09
N ALA A 27 27.77 42.88 -26.00
CA ALA A 27 26.72 41.88 -26.09
C ALA A 27 25.48 42.02 -25.18
N ALA A 28 24.48 42.68 -25.75
CA ALA A 28 23.06 42.38 -25.59
C ALA A 28 22.72 40.97 -26.17
N PRO A 29 21.45 40.49 -26.21
CA PRO A 29 20.26 40.72 -25.37
C PRO A 29 19.51 39.41 -24.94
N ALA A 30 18.47 39.59 -24.13
CA ALA A 30 17.16 38.90 -24.12
C ALA A 30 17.01 37.38 -23.88
N ALA A 31 16.07 37.07 -22.96
CA ALA A 31 15.32 35.81 -22.76
C ALA A 31 16.18 34.57 -22.42
N ASP A 32 15.88 33.75 -21.43
CA ASP A 32 14.60 33.12 -21.15
C ASP A 32 14.68 32.41 -19.78
N ALA A 33 13.57 31.83 -19.32
CA ALA A 33 13.47 30.86 -18.22
C ALA A 33 13.49 31.41 -16.78
N ALA A 34 12.27 31.72 -16.31
CA ALA A 34 11.87 31.56 -14.92
C ALA A 34 12.38 30.20 -14.38
N THR A 35 13.31 30.26 -13.44
CA THR A 35 13.72 29.11 -12.64
C THR A 35 12.59 28.76 -11.68
N PRO A 36 12.06 27.52 -11.65
CA PRO A 36 11.22 27.11 -10.55
C PRO A 36 12.08 27.05 -9.29
N ARG A 37 11.70 27.84 -8.29
CA ARG A 37 12.29 27.82 -6.94
C ARG A 37 12.10 26.42 -6.36
N SER A 38 13.12 25.58 -6.45
CA SER A 38 13.17 24.26 -5.85
C SER A 38 13.12 24.41 -4.33
N ALA A 39 11.92 24.35 -3.76
CA ALA A 39 11.71 24.19 -2.34
C ALA A 39 11.87 22.71 -1.95
N ALA A 40 13.11 22.23 -1.94
CA ALA A 40 13.53 21.04 -1.21
C ALA A 40 15.04 21.19 -0.93
N PRO A 41 15.44 21.42 0.34
CA PRO A 41 15.52 20.31 1.29
C PRO A 41 15.39 20.74 2.77
N THR A 42 14.22 20.61 3.39
CA THR A 42 14.11 20.73 4.87
C THR A 42 13.80 19.39 5.54
N VAL A 43 13.43 18.36 4.77
CA VAL A 43 13.16 17.01 5.30
C VAL A 43 14.43 16.14 5.39
N LEU A 44 15.51 16.48 4.67
CA LEU A 44 16.72 15.63 4.53
C LEU A 44 17.53 15.46 5.82
N ALA A 45 17.40 16.35 6.82
CA ALA A 45 18.27 16.35 8.00
C ALA A 45 17.66 15.73 9.28
N ALA A 46 16.33 15.51 9.32
CA ALA A 46 15.63 15.21 10.58
C ALA A 46 15.53 13.71 10.95
N THR A 47 15.84 12.79 10.03
CA THR A 47 15.58 11.34 10.24
C THR A 47 16.80 10.53 10.71
N SER A 48 18.03 11.04 10.55
CA SER A 48 19.24 10.39 11.08
C SER A 48 19.36 10.54 12.61
N THR A 49 18.75 11.58 13.18
CA THR A 49 18.72 11.90 14.62
C THR A 49 17.45 11.42 15.34
N ALA A 50 16.55 10.72 14.64
CA ALA A 50 15.29 10.25 15.20
C ALA A 50 15.53 9.25 16.35
N GLN A 51 15.15 9.63 17.56
CA GLN A 51 15.16 8.75 18.74
C GLN A 51 13.97 7.79 18.68
N PHE A 52 14.14 6.59 19.24
CA PHE A 52 13.03 5.65 19.39
C PHE A 52 11.92 6.25 20.28
N PRO A 53 10.64 6.08 19.92
CA PRO A 53 9.53 6.58 20.72
C PRO A 53 9.42 5.83 22.05
N VAL A 54 8.94 6.52 23.09
CA VAL A 54 8.64 5.90 24.38
C VAL A 54 7.20 5.39 24.39
N LEU A 55 7.00 4.07 24.56
CA LEU A 55 5.67 3.46 24.69
C LEU A 55 5.41 3.02 26.12
N ARG A 56 4.24 3.38 26.64
CA ARG A 56 3.78 3.11 28.01
C ARG A 56 2.29 2.74 28.05
N ARG A 57 1.82 2.35 29.24
CA ARG A 57 0.44 1.93 29.52
C ARG A 57 -0.60 2.90 28.95
N ALA A 58 -1.71 2.36 28.45
CA ALA A 58 -2.81 3.06 27.78
C ALA A 58 -2.51 3.62 26.38
N ALA A 59 -1.33 3.35 25.80
CA ALA A 59 -1.10 3.58 24.37
C ALA A 59 -1.90 2.59 23.51
N HIS A 60 -2.50 3.11 22.44
CA HIS A 60 -3.19 2.35 21.40
C HIS A 60 -2.64 2.78 20.04
N SER A 61 -1.82 1.93 19.42
CA SER A 61 -1.25 2.21 18.10
C SER A 61 -0.69 0.95 17.46
N ASN A 62 -0.43 0.99 16.17
CA ASN A 62 0.28 -0.10 15.52
C ASN A 62 1.76 -0.18 15.95
N ASP A 63 2.30 0.85 16.58
CA ASP A 63 3.64 0.77 17.19
C ASP A 63 3.60 -0.17 18.39
N VAL A 64 2.49 -0.18 19.13
CA VAL A 64 2.24 -1.17 20.18
C VAL A 64 2.11 -2.57 19.59
N ALA A 65 1.35 -2.74 18.50
CA ALA A 65 1.24 -4.03 17.82
C ALA A 65 2.59 -4.52 17.26
N ALA A 66 3.41 -3.61 16.71
CA ALA A 66 4.76 -3.94 16.25
C ALA A 66 5.67 -4.37 17.42
N VAL A 67 5.58 -3.72 18.57
CA VAL A 67 6.30 -4.16 19.79
C VAL A 67 5.82 -5.53 20.25
N GLN A 68 4.51 -5.78 20.30
CA GLN A 68 3.95 -7.08 20.67
C GLN A 68 4.44 -8.19 19.72
N LEU A 69 4.50 -7.90 18.42
CA LEU A 69 5.08 -8.81 17.41
C LEU A 69 6.58 -9.04 17.62
N LEU A 70 7.35 -7.99 17.93
CA LEU A 70 8.78 -8.15 18.21
C LEU A 70 9.01 -8.95 19.50
N LEU A 71 8.19 -8.74 20.55
CA LEU A 71 8.23 -9.54 21.77
C LEU A 71 7.89 -11.00 21.48
N ALA A 72 6.90 -11.27 20.62
CA ALA A 72 6.58 -12.62 20.17
C ALA A 72 7.74 -13.26 19.40
N ALA A 73 8.48 -12.49 18.58
CA ALA A 73 9.72 -12.96 17.94
C ALA A 73 10.83 -13.30 18.95
N ARG A 74 10.75 -12.77 20.18
CA ARG A 74 11.63 -13.07 21.32
C ARG A 74 11.06 -14.13 22.27
N GLY A 75 10.00 -14.83 21.86
CA GLY A 75 9.41 -15.93 22.63
C GLY A 75 8.32 -15.53 23.63
N SER A 76 7.89 -14.26 23.64
CA SER A 76 6.77 -13.83 24.47
C SER A 76 5.43 -14.36 23.94
N ARG A 77 4.48 -14.64 24.83
CA ARG A 77 3.09 -15.02 24.51
C ARG A 77 2.12 -13.84 24.57
N ALA A 78 2.62 -12.61 24.49
CA ALA A 78 1.78 -11.42 24.50
C ALA A 78 0.78 -11.45 23.32
N VAL A 79 -0.47 -11.10 23.61
CA VAL A 79 -1.51 -10.94 22.58
C VAL A 79 -1.15 -9.73 21.71
N VAL A 80 -1.24 -9.90 20.38
CA VAL A 80 -1.00 -8.82 19.41
C VAL A 80 -2.33 -8.17 19.07
N ASP A 81 -2.71 -7.17 19.86
CA ASP A 81 -3.99 -6.44 19.74
C ASP A 81 -3.80 -4.92 19.58
N GLY A 82 -2.55 -4.44 19.58
CA GLY A 82 -2.23 -3.02 19.49
C GLY A 82 -2.57 -2.21 20.75
N ARG A 83 -2.90 -2.87 21.87
CA ARG A 83 -3.23 -2.22 23.14
C ARG A 83 -2.13 -2.47 24.17
N TYR A 84 -1.61 -1.39 24.76
CA TYR A 84 -0.58 -1.49 25.80
C TYR A 84 -1.21 -1.83 27.16
N SER A 85 -1.75 -3.04 27.25
CA SER A 85 -2.47 -3.61 28.38
C SER A 85 -1.53 -4.12 29.47
N ALA A 86 -2.09 -4.58 30.61
CA ALA A 86 -1.31 -5.15 31.70
C ALA A 86 -0.49 -6.38 31.27
N SER A 87 -1.01 -7.21 30.36
CA SER A 87 -0.26 -8.35 29.80
C SER A 87 0.93 -7.90 28.95
N THR A 88 0.78 -6.80 28.19
CA THR A 88 1.88 -6.21 27.42
C THR A 88 2.95 -5.63 28.34
N VAL A 89 2.56 -4.94 29.43
CA VAL A 89 3.50 -4.44 30.46
C VAL A 89 4.30 -5.59 31.06
N ALA A 90 3.63 -6.69 31.45
CA ALA A 90 4.29 -7.85 32.03
C ALA A 90 5.28 -8.51 31.05
N ALA A 91 4.90 -8.63 29.77
CA ALA A 91 5.78 -9.13 28.72
C ALA A 91 7.03 -8.25 28.52
N VAL A 92 6.87 -6.92 28.55
CA VAL A 92 7.99 -5.98 28.44
C VAL A 92 8.91 -6.09 29.65
N ARG A 93 8.37 -6.18 30.87
CA ARG A 93 9.20 -6.37 32.08
C ARG A 93 10.00 -7.67 32.04
N GLY A 94 9.38 -8.77 31.62
CA GLY A 94 10.06 -10.05 31.45
C GLY A 94 11.19 -9.97 30.42
N PHE A 95 10.94 -9.31 29.29
CA PHE A 95 11.96 -9.07 28.27
C PHE A 95 13.11 -8.20 28.80
N GLN A 96 12.79 -7.08 29.46
CA GLN A 96 13.78 -6.17 30.05
C GLN A 96 14.66 -6.90 31.06
N ALA A 97 14.07 -7.66 31.98
CA ALA A 97 14.80 -8.46 32.96
C ALA A 97 15.72 -9.48 32.28
N GLY A 98 15.22 -10.22 31.28
CA GLY A 98 16.01 -11.19 30.52
C GLY A 98 17.17 -10.58 29.74
N HIS A 99 17.09 -9.28 29.41
CA HIS A 99 18.13 -8.54 28.70
C HIS A 99 18.94 -7.57 29.60
N ARG A 100 18.84 -7.70 30.94
CA ARG A 100 19.55 -6.86 31.93
C ARG A 100 19.28 -5.36 31.78
N LEU A 101 18.05 -5.01 31.41
CA LEU A 101 17.54 -3.65 31.37
C LEU A 101 16.70 -3.36 32.63
N SER A 102 16.42 -2.08 32.90
CA SER A 102 15.43 -1.68 33.92
C SER A 102 14.06 -2.28 33.57
N ALA A 103 13.53 -3.14 34.44
CA ALA A 103 12.24 -3.84 34.25
C ALA A 103 11.04 -2.97 34.63
N ASP A 104 11.00 -1.74 34.14
CA ASP A 104 9.95 -0.75 34.43
C ASP A 104 8.64 -1.03 33.67
N GLY A 105 8.69 -1.80 32.58
CA GLY A 105 7.55 -2.07 31.72
C GLY A 105 7.26 -0.93 30.74
N VAL A 106 8.26 -0.11 30.43
CA VAL A 106 8.21 1.00 29.47
C VAL A 106 9.17 0.72 28.33
N VAL A 107 8.69 0.77 27.09
CA VAL A 107 9.56 0.56 25.93
C VAL A 107 10.20 1.89 25.54
N GLY A 108 11.39 2.15 26.10
CA GLY A 108 12.25 3.28 25.75
C GLY A 108 13.40 2.90 24.79
N PRO A 109 14.32 3.83 24.47
CA PRO A 109 15.38 3.62 23.46
C PRO A 109 16.29 2.40 23.71
N SER A 110 16.63 2.11 24.96
CA SER A 110 17.39 0.93 25.35
C SER A 110 16.62 -0.37 25.10
N THR A 111 15.33 -0.37 25.44
CA THR A 111 14.44 -1.52 25.20
C THR A 111 14.25 -1.75 23.70
N TRP A 112 14.00 -0.70 22.92
CA TRP A 112 13.90 -0.78 21.46
C TRP A 112 15.17 -1.35 20.83
N SER A 113 16.34 -0.84 21.22
CA SER A 113 17.63 -1.29 20.68
C SER A 113 17.89 -2.77 20.98
N ALA A 114 17.47 -3.24 22.16
CA ALA A 114 17.55 -4.65 22.50
C ALA A 114 16.50 -5.51 21.77
N LEU A 115 15.33 -4.95 21.43
CA LEU A 115 14.16 -5.66 20.89
C LEU A 115 14.20 -5.85 19.37
N VAL A 116 14.71 -4.87 18.62
CA VAL A 116 14.79 -4.94 17.16
C VAL A 116 15.85 -5.94 16.68
N THR A 117 15.74 -6.38 15.42
CA THR A 117 16.72 -7.24 14.76
C THR A 117 16.96 -6.74 13.35
N THR A 118 18.14 -6.97 12.79
CA THR A 118 18.41 -6.64 11.38
C THR A 118 17.62 -7.58 10.47
N ILE A 119 16.90 -7.02 9.49
CA ILE A 119 16.07 -7.76 8.53
C ILE A 119 16.41 -7.27 7.12
N GLY A 120 16.78 -8.16 6.19
CA GLY A 120 17.13 -7.75 4.83
C GLY A 120 17.57 -8.94 3.97
N ALA A 121 17.90 -8.67 2.71
CA ALA A 121 18.42 -9.69 1.79
C ALA A 121 19.66 -10.36 2.40
N GLY A 122 19.64 -11.70 2.53
CA GLY A 122 20.73 -12.48 3.14
C GLY A 122 20.52 -12.84 4.61
N HIS A 123 19.58 -12.20 5.33
CA HIS A 123 19.24 -12.58 6.70
C HIS A 123 18.08 -13.58 6.71
N ARG A 124 18.25 -14.75 7.36
CA ARG A 124 17.21 -15.77 7.52
C ARG A 124 16.21 -15.41 8.64
N VAL A 125 15.78 -14.15 8.72
CA VAL A 125 14.76 -13.75 9.68
C VAL A 125 13.39 -14.11 9.12
N ARG A 126 12.62 -14.88 9.89
CA ARG A 126 11.24 -15.23 9.58
C ARG A 126 10.37 -15.00 10.81
N GLY A 127 9.08 -14.79 10.59
CA GLY A 127 8.09 -14.77 11.67
C GLY A 127 7.68 -13.36 12.10
N PRO A 128 7.28 -13.18 13.37
CA PRO A 128 6.62 -11.96 13.85
C PRO A 128 7.41 -10.66 13.61
N ALA A 129 8.74 -10.69 13.62
CA ALA A 129 9.57 -9.51 13.35
C ALA A 129 9.41 -8.97 11.91
N VAL A 130 9.25 -9.85 10.92
CA VAL A 130 8.97 -9.46 9.53
C VAL A 130 7.57 -8.86 9.42
N LEU A 131 6.60 -9.41 10.17
CA LEU A 131 5.25 -8.88 10.23
C LEU A 131 5.21 -7.47 10.86
N ALA A 132 6.03 -7.22 11.88
CA ALA A 132 6.17 -5.89 12.48
C ALA A 132 6.68 -4.86 11.46
N VAL A 133 7.69 -5.18 10.65
CA VAL A 133 8.16 -4.29 9.58
C VAL A 133 7.06 -3.99 8.56
N ARG A 134 6.36 -5.03 8.08
CA ARG A 134 5.27 -4.88 7.11
C ARG A 134 4.16 -3.98 7.65
N LEU A 135 3.78 -4.20 8.92
CA LEU A 135 2.78 -3.40 9.62
C LEU A 135 3.18 -1.93 9.68
N LEU A 136 4.42 -1.62 10.11
CA LEU A 136 4.89 -0.24 10.24
C LEU A 136 5.04 0.45 8.88
N LEU A 137 5.54 -0.26 7.85
CA LEU A 137 5.68 0.26 6.50
C LEU A 137 4.33 0.62 5.87
N ALA A 138 3.32 -0.24 6.05
CA ALA A 138 1.98 -0.03 5.50
C ALA A 138 1.37 1.31 5.95
N GLN A 139 1.75 1.82 7.12
CA GLN A 139 1.26 3.09 7.66
C GLN A 139 2.10 4.30 7.29
N ARG A 140 3.37 4.10 6.94
CA ARG A 140 4.36 5.19 6.77
C ARG A 140 4.72 5.46 5.31
N THR A 141 4.31 4.58 4.41
CA THR A 141 4.62 4.63 2.98
C THR A 141 3.45 4.44 2.01
N PRO A 142 2.15 4.56 2.35
CA PRO A 142 1.11 4.24 1.37
C PRO A 142 1.00 5.36 0.32
N ASP A 143 1.78 5.23 -0.75
CA ASP A 143 1.66 6.04 -1.97
C ASP A 143 0.70 5.38 -2.98
N SER A 144 0.42 4.08 -2.85
CA SER A 144 -0.61 3.41 -3.67
C SER A 144 -1.18 2.13 -3.04
N PRO A 145 -2.44 1.75 -3.37
CA PRO A 145 -3.06 0.50 -2.93
C PRO A 145 -2.33 -0.78 -3.40
N ALA A 146 -1.59 -0.73 -4.51
CA ALA A 146 -0.80 -1.87 -5.01
C ALA A 146 0.38 -2.20 -4.07
N GLN A 147 0.93 -1.18 -3.40
CA GLN A 147 1.99 -1.34 -2.41
C GLN A 147 1.42 -1.89 -1.09
N LEU A 148 0.23 -1.45 -0.69
CA LEU A 148 -0.52 -2.06 0.41
C LEU A 148 -0.81 -3.54 0.12
N ALA A 149 -1.30 -3.92 -1.07
CA ALA A 149 -1.54 -5.32 -1.44
C ALA A 149 -0.25 -6.19 -1.46
N THR A 150 0.91 -5.59 -1.75
CA THR A 150 2.21 -6.29 -1.69
C THR A 150 2.68 -6.48 -0.26
N LEU A 151 2.47 -5.49 0.61
CA LEU A 151 2.80 -5.57 2.04
C LEU A 151 1.82 -6.48 2.80
N VAL A 152 0.52 -6.36 2.50
CA VAL A 152 -0.68 -7.08 2.98
C VAL A 152 -0.86 -8.45 2.30
N ARG A 153 0.14 -8.93 1.55
CA ARG A 153 0.30 -10.37 1.26
C ARG A 153 0.66 -11.17 2.54
N THR A 154 0.13 -10.72 3.68
CA THR A 154 0.40 -10.98 5.10
C THR A 154 -0.02 -12.38 5.54
N GLY A 155 0.39 -13.39 4.77
CA GLY A 155 0.81 -14.68 5.31
C GLY A 155 2.33 -14.86 5.24
N SER A 156 3.02 -14.07 4.39
CA SER A 156 4.47 -14.20 4.19
C SER A 156 5.25 -13.66 5.39
N ARG A 157 5.59 -14.58 6.29
CA ARG A 157 6.52 -14.39 7.41
C ARG A 157 7.98 -14.27 6.94
N SER A 158 8.25 -14.20 5.63
CA SER A 158 9.60 -14.15 5.08
C SER A 158 9.94 -12.80 4.45
N VAL A 159 11.24 -12.53 4.40
CA VAL A 159 11.81 -11.44 3.61
C VAL A 159 11.72 -11.82 2.14
N ASP A 160 10.84 -11.15 1.40
CA ASP A 160 10.66 -11.33 -0.04
C ASP A 160 11.06 -10.07 -0.82
N ALA A 161 11.14 -10.19 -2.14
CA ALA A 161 11.50 -9.08 -3.02
C ALA A 161 10.56 -7.88 -2.88
N GLY A 162 9.26 -8.12 -2.61
CA GLY A 162 8.28 -7.06 -2.41
C GLY A 162 8.55 -6.26 -1.13
N LEU A 163 8.90 -6.93 -0.04
CA LEU A 163 9.31 -6.28 1.20
C LEU A 163 10.58 -5.45 1.00
N ILE A 164 11.60 -6.00 0.33
CA ILE A 164 12.87 -5.30 0.08
C ILE A 164 12.63 -4.01 -0.72
N VAL A 165 11.82 -4.07 -1.79
CA VAL A 165 11.45 -2.88 -2.58
C VAL A 165 10.75 -1.83 -1.72
N ALA A 166 9.81 -2.25 -0.86
CA ALA A 166 9.11 -1.33 0.03
C ALA A 166 10.05 -0.67 1.06
N VAL A 167 11.01 -1.43 1.60
CA VAL A 167 12.04 -0.91 2.51
C VAL A 167 12.93 0.12 1.81
N ARG A 168 13.43 -0.16 0.59
CA ARG A 168 14.25 0.79 -0.18
C ARG A 168 13.52 2.10 -0.46
N ARG A 169 12.23 2.02 -0.79
CA ARG A 169 11.39 3.19 -1.02
C ARG A 169 11.21 4.02 0.25
N PHE A 170 10.91 3.36 1.38
CA PHE A 170 10.85 4.03 2.68
C PHE A 170 12.17 4.76 2.97
N GLN A 171 13.29 4.04 2.83
CA GLN A 171 14.62 4.58 3.08
C GLN A 171 14.90 5.81 2.21
N GLY A 172 14.69 5.71 0.89
CA GLY A 172 14.87 6.85 -0.02
C GLY A 172 13.99 8.05 0.31
N ARG A 173 12.72 7.82 0.68
CA ARG A 173 11.80 8.90 1.07
C ARG A 173 12.24 9.64 2.33
N TYR A 174 12.82 8.93 3.29
CA TYR A 174 13.21 9.47 4.59
C TYR A 174 14.72 9.73 4.72
N GLY A 175 15.46 9.78 3.60
CA GLY A 175 16.87 10.15 3.58
C GLY A 175 17.82 9.11 4.20
N LEU A 176 17.40 7.85 4.27
CA LEU A 176 18.25 6.73 4.67
C LEU A 176 18.89 6.08 3.43
N ALA A 177 19.98 5.34 3.63
CA ALA A 177 20.56 4.51 2.56
C ALA A 177 19.51 3.51 2.05
N PRO A 178 19.15 3.51 0.74
CA PRO A 178 18.11 2.64 0.18
C PRO A 178 18.66 1.24 -0.12
N ASP A 179 19.28 0.61 0.87
CA ASP A 179 19.92 -0.71 0.78
C ASP A 179 18.90 -1.87 0.81
N GLY A 180 17.71 -1.64 1.35
CA GLY A 180 16.68 -2.65 1.55
C GLY A 180 16.87 -3.47 2.83
N VAL A 181 17.73 -2.99 3.73
CA VAL A 181 18.04 -3.59 5.03
C VAL A 181 17.40 -2.76 6.14
N VAL A 182 16.53 -3.39 6.92
CA VAL A 182 15.96 -2.83 8.13
C VAL A 182 16.96 -2.99 9.28
N GLY A 183 17.99 -2.13 9.28
CA GLY A 183 18.91 -1.96 10.40
C GLY A 183 18.38 -0.98 11.46
N THR A 184 19.20 -0.66 12.47
CA THR A 184 18.80 0.20 13.59
C THR A 184 18.28 1.57 13.14
N ALA A 185 18.91 2.21 12.15
CA ALA A 185 18.47 3.49 11.62
C ALA A 185 17.09 3.39 10.95
N THR A 186 16.88 2.36 10.14
CA THR A 186 15.57 2.08 9.50
C THR A 186 14.50 1.78 10.55
N TRP A 187 14.81 1.02 11.61
CA TRP A 187 13.89 0.77 12.71
C TRP A 187 13.51 2.03 13.48
N ARG A 188 14.48 2.90 13.77
CA ARG A 188 14.21 4.20 14.42
C ARG A 188 13.27 5.05 13.59
N ALA A 189 13.55 5.18 12.29
CA ALA A 189 12.68 5.90 11.37
C ALA A 189 11.27 5.25 11.31
N LEU A 190 11.18 3.93 11.21
CA LEU A 190 9.92 3.20 11.22
C LEU A 190 9.14 3.31 12.53
N ALA A 191 9.78 3.64 13.64
CA ALA A 191 9.08 3.83 14.92
C ALA A 191 8.72 5.31 15.14
N ALA A 192 9.62 6.23 14.76
CA ALA A 192 9.51 7.66 15.05
C ALA A 192 8.63 8.43 14.04
N VAL A 193 8.59 8.01 12.78
CA VAL A 193 7.76 8.69 11.77
C VAL A 193 6.27 8.53 12.15
N PRO A 194 5.51 9.62 12.33
CA PRO A 194 4.09 9.54 12.61
C PRO A 194 3.36 8.79 11.49
N ALA A 195 2.36 7.98 11.84
CA ALA A 195 1.49 7.37 10.83
C ALA A 195 0.94 8.46 9.90
N ASN A 196 0.96 8.22 8.59
CA ASN A 196 0.55 9.22 7.62
C ASN A 196 -0.95 9.47 7.79
N ARG A 197 -1.32 10.56 8.50
CA ARG A 197 -2.73 10.95 8.75
C ARG A 197 -3.40 11.58 7.52
N GLY A 198 -2.69 11.69 6.40
CA GLY A 198 -3.28 12.08 5.12
C GLY A 198 -4.20 10.97 4.60
N ILE A 199 -5.51 11.23 4.60
CA ILE A 199 -6.64 10.45 4.04
C ILE A 199 -6.22 9.07 3.51
N VAL A 200 -6.03 8.11 4.40
CA VAL A 200 -5.84 6.71 4.01
C VAL A 200 -7.21 6.19 3.58
N ARG A 201 -7.43 6.08 2.26
CA ARG A 201 -8.61 5.39 1.73
C ARG A 201 -8.64 3.98 2.32
N PRO A 202 -9.76 3.54 2.92
CA PRO A 202 -9.90 2.18 3.40
C PRO A 202 -9.58 1.16 2.31
N VAL A 203 -8.90 0.07 2.65
CA VAL A 203 -8.69 -1.05 1.73
C VAL A 203 -9.93 -1.93 1.76
N LEU A 204 -10.55 -2.12 0.59
CA LEU A 204 -11.66 -3.05 0.40
C LEU A 204 -11.15 -4.48 0.30
N VAL A 205 -11.67 -5.35 1.17
CA VAL A 205 -11.41 -6.80 1.21
C VAL A 205 -12.69 -7.53 0.81
N LEU A 206 -12.54 -8.52 -0.06
CA LEU A 206 -13.64 -9.33 -0.58
C LEU A 206 -13.93 -10.47 0.40
N GLU A 207 -15.16 -10.54 0.93
CA GLU A 207 -15.51 -11.52 1.95
C GLU A 207 -16.69 -12.41 1.50
N PRO A 208 -16.76 -13.67 1.94
CA PRO A 208 -17.83 -14.59 1.56
C PRO A 208 -19.23 -14.14 1.98
N ASP A 209 -19.34 -13.37 3.05
CA ASP A 209 -20.60 -12.93 3.64
C ASP A 209 -20.81 -11.41 3.53
N GLY A 210 -19.96 -10.71 2.76
CA GLY A 210 -20.05 -9.28 2.58
C GLY A 210 -18.73 -8.64 2.14
N LEU A 211 -18.36 -7.54 2.77
CA LEU A 211 -17.13 -6.80 2.47
C LEU A 211 -16.43 -6.35 3.74
N GLY A 212 -15.11 -6.48 3.76
CA GLY A 212 -14.23 -5.94 4.79
C GLY A 212 -13.66 -4.59 4.37
N PHE A 213 -13.57 -3.65 5.31
CA PHE A 213 -12.93 -2.35 5.11
C PHE A 213 -11.83 -2.17 6.14
N VAL A 214 -10.58 -2.26 5.70
CA VAL A 214 -9.42 -2.03 6.56
C VAL A 214 -9.14 -0.54 6.60
N VAL A 215 -9.45 0.07 7.74
CA VAL A 215 -9.08 1.45 8.07
C VAL A 215 -7.86 1.39 9.00
N GLY A 216 -7.01 2.42 9.03
CA GLY A 216 -5.79 2.44 9.85
C GLY A 216 -5.98 1.84 11.25
N SER A 217 -4.94 1.14 11.75
CA SER A 217 -4.92 0.32 12.99
C SER A 217 -5.44 -1.13 12.92
N ALA A 218 -5.44 -1.74 11.73
CA ALA A 218 -5.73 -3.18 11.53
C ALA A 218 -7.15 -3.63 11.96
N SER A 219 -8.05 -2.69 12.24
CA SER A 219 -9.46 -3.00 12.49
C SER A 219 -10.18 -3.16 11.15
N VAL A 220 -10.79 -4.33 10.95
CA VAL A 220 -11.64 -4.60 9.79
C VAL A 220 -13.06 -4.22 10.15
N ARG A 221 -13.64 -3.23 9.45
CA ARG A 221 -15.08 -2.96 9.53
C ARG A 221 -15.78 -3.84 8.50
N HIS A 222 -16.66 -4.71 8.97
CA HIS A 222 -17.46 -5.58 8.09
C HIS A 222 -18.77 -4.90 7.72
N VAL A 223 -19.16 -5.04 6.46
CA VAL A 223 -20.50 -4.75 5.94
C VAL A 223 -21.01 -6.06 5.35
N THR A 224 -21.85 -6.77 6.10
CA THR A 224 -22.37 -8.09 5.72
C THR A 224 -23.56 -7.96 4.77
N PHE A 225 -23.88 -9.02 4.05
CA PHE A 225 -25.15 -9.12 3.32
C PHE A 225 -26.34 -8.88 4.26
N GLY A 226 -27.38 -8.25 3.73
CA GLY A 226 -28.53 -7.72 4.48
C GLY A 226 -28.33 -6.32 5.07
N SER A 227 -27.09 -5.81 5.13
CA SER A 227 -26.81 -4.45 5.59
C SER A 227 -27.45 -3.36 4.71
N SER A 228 -27.72 -2.19 5.31
CA SER A 228 -28.27 -1.03 4.59
C SER A 228 -27.36 -0.59 3.43
N SER A 229 -27.98 -0.31 2.29
CA SER A 229 -27.32 0.24 1.10
C SER A 229 -26.65 1.59 1.36
N THR A 230 -27.17 2.38 2.31
CA THR A 230 -26.56 3.65 2.75
C THR A 230 -25.22 3.39 3.43
N THR A 231 -25.19 2.47 4.40
CA THR A 231 -23.96 2.07 5.12
C THR A 231 -22.91 1.56 4.14
N LEU A 232 -23.33 0.72 3.19
CA LEU A 232 -22.46 0.19 2.15
C LEU A 232 -21.92 1.31 1.25
N ARG A 233 -22.79 2.19 0.72
CA ARG A 233 -22.40 3.29 -0.17
C ARG A 233 -21.37 4.19 0.49
N THR A 234 -21.55 4.54 1.77
CA THR A 234 -20.58 5.34 2.53
C THR A 234 -19.22 4.64 2.60
N ALA A 235 -19.19 3.35 2.97
CA ALA A 235 -17.94 2.60 3.09
C ALA A 235 -17.22 2.42 1.74
N LEU A 236 -17.96 2.05 0.69
CA LEU A 236 -17.44 1.93 -0.67
C LEU A 236 -16.94 3.26 -1.22
N THR A 237 -17.64 4.37 -0.99
CA THR A 237 -17.23 5.70 -1.46
C THR A 237 -15.92 6.13 -0.78
N ALA A 238 -15.75 5.82 0.51
CA ALA A 238 -14.50 6.07 1.21
C ALA A 238 -13.34 5.25 0.62
N ALA A 239 -13.56 3.96 0.34
CA ALA A 239 -12.53 3.05 -0.17
C ALA A 239 -12.17 3.32 -1.63
N LEU A 240 -13.19 3.39 -2.50
CA LEU A 240 -13.02 3.40 -3.96
C LEU A 240 -13.14 4.82 -4.54
N GLY A 241 -13.77 5.76 -3.83
CA GLY A 241 -14.16 7.07 -4.37
C GLY A 241 -15.60 7.08 -4.92
N PRO A 242 -16.01 8.16 -5.59
CA PRO A 242 -17.36 8.30 -6.15
C PRO A 242 -17.80 7.06 -6.96
N LEU A 243 -18.97 6.51 -6.65
CA LEU A 243 -19.48 5.29 -7.25
C LEU A 243 -20.48 5.63 -8.35
N GLN A 244 -20.47 4.86 -9.43
CA GLN A 244 -21.56 4.83 -10.39
C GLN A 244 -22.74 4.05 -9.79
N THR A 245 -23.95 4.39 -10.21
CA THR A 245 -25.17 3.73 -9.74
C THR A 245 -26.01 3.39 -10.95
N ASP A 246 -26.23 2.10 -11.14
CA ASP A 246 -26.94 1.57 -12.29
C ASP A 246 -28.12 0.73 -11.81
N VAL A 247 -29.22 0.72 -12.57
CA VAL A 247 -30.35 -0.17 -12.33
C VAL A 247 -30.30 -1.28 -13.37
N GLN A 248 -30.23 -2.52 -12.90
CA GLN A 248 -30.25 -3.73 -13.71
C GLN A 248 -31.65 -4.33 -13.64
N SER A 249 -32.45 -4.10 -14.67
CA SER A 249 -33.85 -4.53 -14.74
C SER A 249 -34.01 -6.04 -14.99
N GLU A 250 -32.97 -6.70 -15.51
CA GLU A 250 -33.05 -8.07 -16.06
C GLU A 250 -32.29 -9.11 -15.23
N CYS A 251 -32.08 -8.86 -13.93
CA CYS A 251 -31.50 -9.89 -13.07
C CYS A 251 -32.51 -11.03 -12.84
N GLY A 252 -32.05 -12.28 -12.82
CA GLY A 252 -32.92 -13.45 -12.64
C GLY A 252 -33.72 -13.45 -11.33
N GLN A 253 -33.29 -12.68 -10.32
CA GLN A 253 -33.99 -12.47 -9.03
C GLN A 253 -34.84 -11.19 -8.99
N GLY A 254 -35.16 -10.64 -10.16
CA GLY A 254 -35.85 -9.35 -10.35
C GLY A 254 -34.89 -8.15 -10.33
N PRO A 255 -35.40 -6.93 -10.58
CA PRO A 255 -34.57 -5.74 -10.72
C PRO A 255 -33.63 -5.51 -9.52
N ARG A 256 -32.39 -5.10 -9.81
CA ARG A 256 -31.37 -4.78 -8.80
C ARG A 256 -30.75 -3.42 -9.09
N THR A 257 -30.32 -2.73 -8.03
CA THR A 257 -29.44 -1.57 -8.18
C THR A 257 -28.01 -2.02 -7.93
N SER A 258 -27.03 -1.45 -8.62
CA SER A 258 -25.62 -1.70 -8.36
C SER A 258 -24.87 -0.44 -8.01
N PHE A 259 -23.87 -0.55 -7.14
CA PHE A 259 -22.85 0.47 -6.92
C PHE A 259 -21.54 -0.02 -7.53
N SER A 260 -21.05 0.66 -8.55
CA SER A 260 -19.96 0.16 -9.38
C SER A 260 -18.80 1.15 -9.47
N ARG A 261 -17.57 0.62 -9.54
CA ARG A 261 -16.35 1.39 -9.84
C ARG A 261 -15.21 0.46 -10.24
N ALA A 262 -14.55 0.77 -11.35
CA ALA A 262 -13.29 0.14 -11.77
C ALA A 262 -13.33 -1.40 -11.72
N GLY A 263 -14.40 -1.98 -12.27
CA GLY A 263 -14.65 -3.43 -12.36
C GLY A 263 -15.10 -4.12 -11.06
N PHE A 264 -15.31 -3.36 -9.99
CA PHE A 264 -16.06 -3.82 -8.82
C PHE A 264 -17.53 -3.39 -8.93
N SER A 265 -18.44 -4.26 -8.51
CA SER A 265 -19.87 -3.97 -8.40
C SER A 265 -20.43 -4.58 -7.12
N ALA A 266 -21.21 -3.80 -6.37
CA ALA A 266 -22.01 -4.30 -5.25
C ALA A 266 -23.49 -4.22 -5.57
N LEU A 267 -24.22 -5.31 -5.37
CA LEU A 267 -25.61 -5.49 -5.74
C LEU A 267 -26.54 -5.19 -4.56
N ILE A 268 -27.61 -4.46 -4.85
CA ILE A 268 -28.61 -3.99 -3.89
C ILE A 268 -29.99 -4.50 -4.29
N ALA A 269 -30.67 -5.15 -3.36
CA ALA A 269 -32.09 -5.50 -3.45
C ALA A 269 -32.90 -4.57 -2.53
N GLY A 270 -33.67 -3.65 -3.13
CA GLY A 270 -34.36 -2.60 -2.40
C GLY A 270 -33.37 -1.71 -1.63
N SER A 271 -33.33 -1.82 -0.30
CA SER A 271 -32.40 -1.09 0.57
C SER A 271 -31.25 -1.94 1.13
N ARG A 272 -31.13 -3.20 0.71
CA ARG A 272 -30.19 -4.16 1.31
C ARG A 272 -29.08 -4.56 0.35
N PHE A 273 -27.86 -4.64 0.89
CA PHE A 273 -26.70 -5.23 0.22
C PHE A 273 -26.86 -6.75 0.12
N VAL A 274 -26.78 -7.33 -1.08
CA VAL A 274 -27.08 -8.77 -1.29
C VAL A 274 -25.98 -9.56 -2.00
N GLY A 275 -25.00 -8.90 -2.59
CA GLY A 275 -23.92 -9.59 -3.30
C GLY A 275 -22.90 -8.63 -3.88
N TRP A 276 -21.75 -9.15 -4.27
CA TRP A 276 -20.71 -8.36 -4.93
C TRP A 276 -20.00 -9.17 -6.02
N THR A 277 -19.46 -8.45 -7.00
CA THR A 277 -18.71 -9.00 -8.12
C THR A 277 -17.44 -8.17 -8.37
N GLU A 278 -16.32 -8.84 -8.59
CA GLU A 278 -15.03 -8.27 -8.96
C GLU A 278 -14.54 -8.87 -10.28
N GLN A 279 -14.38 -8.02 -11.29
CA GLN A 279 -13.92 -8.38 -12.65
C GLN A 279 -12.53 -7.84 -12.99
N GLY A 280 -11.81 -7.31 -12.01
CA GLY A 280 -10.50 -6.71 -12.17
C GLY A 280 -10.56 -5.20 -12.41
N GLY A 281 -9.42 -4.54 -12.26
CA GLY A 281 -9.29 -3.09 -12.36
C GLY A 281 -8.31 -2.54 -11.34
N ALA A 282 -7.96 -1.27 -11.45
CA ALA A 282 -7.09 -0.60 -10.49
C ALA A 282 -7.93 0.20 -9.47
N PRO A 283 -7.64 0.12 -8.16
CA PRO A 283 -6.68 -0.81 -7.53
C PRO A 283 -7.21 -2.25 -7.47
N ARG A 284 -6.31 -3.24 -7.55
CA ARG A 284 -6.69 -4.66 -7.39
C ARG A 284 -7.23 -4.91 -5.99
N ARG A 285 -8.28 -5.72 -5.91
CA ARG A 285 -8.95 -6.13 -4.68
C ARG A 285 -8.85 -7.65 -4.52
N SER A 286 -8.83 -8.10 -3.28
CA SER A 286 -8.68 -9.52 -2.96
C SER A 286 -9.41 -9.86 -1.66
N THR A 287 -9.56 -11.16 -1.40
CA THR A 287 -9.94 -11.69 -0.10
C THR A 287 -8.84 -11.48 0.94
N GLY A 288 -9.13 -11.78 2.22
CA GLY A 288 -8.14 -11.75 3.29
C GLY A 288 -6.91 -12.65 3.03
N ASP A 289 -7.10 -13.75 2.30
CA ASP A 289 -6.03 -14.67 1.88
C ASP A 289 -5.28 -14.22 0.62
N GLY A 290 -5.61 -13.05 0.06
CA GLY A 290 -4.96 -12.50 -1.13
C GLY A 290 -5.45 -13.11 -2.45
N ILE A 291 -6.61 -13.78 -2.46
CA ILE A 291 -7.22 -14.27 -3.69
C ILE A 291 -7.99 -13.13 -4.37
N GLY A 292 -7.72 -12.88 -5.65
CA GLY A 292 -8.48 -11.94 -6.46
C GLY A 292 -8.32 -12.22 -7.95
N VAL A 293 -8.81 -11.32 -8.79
CA VAL A 293 -8.66 -11.45 -10.24
C VAL A 293 -7.17 -11.46 -10.63
N GLY A 294 -6.80 -12.49 -11.40
CA GLY A 294 -5.43 -12.83 -11.79
C GLY A 294 -4.76 -13.93 -10.97
N SER A 295 -5.29 -14.29 -9.79
CA SER A 295 -4.81 -15.44 -9.00
C SER A 295 -4.95 -16.74 -9.79
N THR A 296 -4.08 -17.72 -9.54
CA THR A 296 -4.12 -19.00 -10.24
C THR A 296 -5.13 -19.96 -9.61
N LEU A 297 -5.62 -20.93 -10.37
CA LEU A 297 -6.46 -22.01 -9.88
C LEU A 297 -5.76 -22.83 -8.77
N SER A 298 -4.43 -22.97 -8.83
CA SER A 298 -3.64 -23.57 -7.74
C SER A 298 -3.70 -22.74 -6.44
N ALA A 299 -3.63 -21.41 -6.54
CA ALA A 299 -3.75 -20.53 -5.37
C ALA A 299 -5.16 -20.58 -4.76
N LEU A 300 -6.20 -20.66 -5.60
CA LEU A 300 -7.57 -20.86 -5.14
C LEU A 300 -7.71 -22.14 -4.30
N ARG A 301 -7.21 -23.27 -4.79
CA ARG A 301 -7.28 -24.55 -4.05
C ARG A 301 -6.49 -24.51 -2.74
N ALA A 302 -5.38 -23.76 -2.71
CA ALA A 302 -4.60 -23.59 -1.50
C ALA A 302 -5.33 -22.76 -0.43
N SER A 303 -6.18 -21.80 -0.83
CA SER A 303 -6.94 -20.94 0.10
C SER A 303 -8.29 -21.53 0.48
N PHE A 304 -9.06 -22.06 -0.47
CA PHE A 304 -10.42 -22.55 -0.25
C PHE A 304 -10.54 -24.08 -0.16
N GLY A 305 -9.45 -24.82 -0.35
CA GLY A 305 -9.45 -26.27 -0.35
C GLY A 305 -10.12 -26.85 -1.60
N THR A 306 -11.11 -27.72 -1.40
CA THR A 306 -11.83 -28.39 -2.49
C THR A 306 -12.69 -27.37 -3.25
N LEU A 307 -12.56 -27.39 -4.58
CA LEU A 307 -13.33 -26.55 -5.49
C LEU A 307 -14.13 -27.41 -6.46
N THR A 308 -15.37 -26.99 -6.73
CA THR A 308 -16.17 -27.53 -7.84
C THR A 308 -15.86 -26.75 -9.10
N LEU A 309 -15.61 -27.44 -10.22
CA LEU A 309 -15.36 -26.82 -11.52
C LEU A 309 -16.42 -27.27 -12.54
N SER A 310 -17.17 -26.31 -13.06
CA SER A 310 -18.27 -26.55 -13.99
C SER A 310 -18.10 -25.72 -15.26
N ARG A 311 -18.60 -26.21 -16.39
CA ARG A 311 -18.71 -25.38 -17.62
C ARG A 311 -20.11 -24.78 -17.64
N THR A 312 -20.21 -23.47 -17.70
CA THR A 312 -21.48 -22.74 -17.76
C THR A 312 -21.51 -21.84 -19.00
N SER A 313 -22.64 -21.19 -19.26
CA SER A 313 -22.79 -20.18 -20.33
C SER A 313 -21.82 -19.00 -20.17
N LEU A 314 -21.30 -18.79 -18.97
CA LEU A 314 -20.31 -17.76 -18.64
C LEU A 314 -18.85 -18.23 -18.81
N GLY A 315 -18.62 -19.50 -19.15
CA GLY A 315 -17.29 -20.10 -19.29
C GLY A 315 -16.98 -21.17 -18.24
N ASP A 316 -15.71 -21.35 -17.90
CA ASP A 316 -15.30 -22.25 -16.83
C ASP A 316 -15.48 -21.56 -15.47
N GLU A 317 -16.39 -22.10 -14.66
CA GLU A 317 -16.80 -21.56 -13.37
C GLU A 317 -16.26 -22.42 -12.25
N TRP A 318 -15.79 -21.78 -11.18
CA TRP A 318 -15.36 -22.43 -9.96
C TRP A 318 -16.24 -21.99 -8.79
N ALA A 319 -16.50 -22.91 -7.88
CA ALA A 319 -17.17 -22.62 -6.62
C ALA A 319 -16.37 -23.25 -5.47
N SER A 320 -16.18 -22.47 -4.40
CA SER A 320 -15.70 -23.02 -3.13
C SER A 320 -16.82 -23.82 -2.44
N THR A 321 -16.50 -24.47 -1.32
CA THR A 321 -17.53 -25.05 -0.43
C THR A 321 -18.37 -23.98 0.27
N GLY A 322 -17.88 -22.74 0.31
CA GLY A 322 -18.59 -21.58 0.83
C GLY A 322 -19.26 -20.75 -0.29
N PRO A 323 -19.76 -19.54 0.05
CA PRO A 323 -20.53 -18.71 -0.87
C PRO A 323 -19.67 -17.95 -1.89
N ILE A 324 -18.34 -18.13 -1.90
CA ILE A 324 -17.45 -17.54 -2.91
C ILE A 324 -17.36 -18.45 -4.13
N ALA A 325 -17.56 -17.85 -5.30
CA ALA A 325 -17.42 -18.48 -6.60
C ALA A 325 -16.81 -17.49 -7.60
N GLY A 326 -16.55 -17.95 -8.82
CA GLY A 326 -15.95 -17.11 -9.84
C GLY A 326 -15.76 -17.80 -11.18
N LEU A 327 -15.14 -17.07 -12.11
CA LEU A 327 -14.76 -17.57 -13.43
C LEU A 327 -13.25 -17.69 -13.51
N VAL A 328 -12.79 -18.67 -14.29
CA VAL A 328 -11.38 -18.91 -14.59
C VAL A 328 -11.16 -19.01 -16.09
N SER A 329 -9.96 -18.63 -16.53
CA SER A 329 -9.56 -18.66 -17.95
C SER A 329 -9.38 -20.08 -18.51
N GLY A 330 -9.63 -21.12 -17.71
CA GLY A 330 -9.43 -22.52 -18.05
C GLY A 330 -9.30 -23.38 -16.79
N ARG A 331 -8.99 -24.67 -17.00
CA ARG A 331 -8.98 -25.69 -15.92
C ARG A 331 -7.59 -26.14 -15.47
N GLN A 332 -6.54 -25.55 -16.01
CA GLN A 332 -5.17 -25.88 -15.64
C GLN A 332 -4.80 -25.22 -14.30
N PRO A 333 -3.87 -25.78 -13.51
CA PRO A 333 -3.44 -25.17 -12.25
C PRO A 333 -2.93 -23.72 -12.41
N THR A 334 -2.41 -23.36 -13.59
CA THR A 334 -1.92 -22.02 -13.95
C THR A 334 -3.01 -21.10 -14.51
N SER A 335 -4.21 -21.61 -14.83
CA SER A 335 -5.34 -20.81 -15.30
C SER A 335 -5.70 -19.75 -14.27
N ARG A 336 -6.10 -18.57 -14.74
CA ARG A 336 -6.25 -17.38 -13.89
C ARG A 336 -7.71 -17.07 -13.63
N VAL A 337 -7.99 -16.60 -12.42
CA VAL A 337 -9.29 -16.03 -12.04
C VAL A 337 -9.54 -14.79 -12.89
N THR A 338 -10.66 -14.77 -13.60
CA THR A 338 -11.10 -13.63 -14.42
C THR A 338 -12.19 -12.83 -13.69
N THR A 339 -13.00 -13.51 -12.90
CA THR A 339 -14.07 -12.90 -12.08
C THR A 339 -14.15 -13.64 -10.75
N ILE A 340 -14.44 -12.92 -9.67
CA ILE A 340 -14.79 -13.49 -8.36
C ILE A 340 -16.02 -12.77 -7.82
N TYR A 341 -16.93 -13.50 -7.19
CA TYR A 341 -18.18 -12.96 -6.68
C TYR A 341 -18.70 -13.76 -5.49
N SER A 342 -19.62 -13.17 -4.75
CA SER A 342 -20.33 -13.82 -3.65
C SER A 342 -21.71 -13.20 -3.42
N GLY A 343 -22.61 -13.98 -2.82
CA GLY A 343 -24.02 -13.60 -2.65
C GLY A 343 -24.80 -13.66 -3.95
N GLU A 344 -25.79 -12.78 -4.09
CA GLU A 344 -26.55 -12.65 -5.33
C GLU A 344 -25.69 -12.08 -6.47
N THR A 345 -25.87 -12.63 -7.67
CA THR A 345 -25.22 -12.12 -8.88
C THR A 345 -26.27 -11.79 -9.94
N CYS A 346 -25.96 -10.80 -10.77
CA CYS A 346 -26.78 -10.44 -11.92
C CYS A 346 -26.00 -10.76 -13.20
N PHE A 347 -25.70 -12.04 -13.40
CA PHE A 347 -25.21 -12.54 -14.68
C PHE A 347 -26.38 -13.12 -15.45
N PHE A 348 -26.42 -12.84 -16.76
CA PHE A 348 -27.31 -13.57 -17.65
C PHE A 348 -26.73 -14.98 -17.82
N ARG A 349 -27.44 -15.99 -17.31
CA ARG A 349 -27.03 -17.40 -17.39
C ARG A 349 -27.90 -18.14 -18.39
#